data_AF-A0A812HAM3-F1
#
_entry.id   AF-A0A812HAM3-F1
#
_cell.length_a   1.000
_cell.length_b   1.000
_cell.length_c   1.000
_cell.angle_alpha   90.00
_cell.angle_beta   90.00
_cell.angle_gamma   90.00
#
_symmetry.space_group_name_H-M   'P 1'
#
loop_
_entity.id
_entity.type
_entity.pdbx_description
1 polymer ?
#
loop_
_entity_poly.entity_id
_entity_poly.type
_entity_poly.pdbx_seq_one_letter_code
_entity_poly.pdbx_strand_id
1 'polypeptide(L)'
;MAFDPVNPSLRERLLTAIGTSLHSTFEPLQGFHGGRNEGIWFVKGGGETLVVKLVKFDPSTPSQLVEEQMFRKLFQELGPSITEDPKVAFPVKVFRLLGPNNVREHDLIVMKKAPGKSLSYVIGAECLRDLAGRAAKPISCTSSGKLASAWRIFTGGMVAGSAMMPESKTYCGMRKQSM
;
A
#
# COMPACT_ATOMS: atom_id res chain seq x y z
N MET A 1 -15.19 17.05 -9.36
CA MET A 1 -14.33 16.87 -10.55
C MET A 1 -13.52 15.61 -10.35
N ALA A 2 -13.35 14.78 -11.38
CA ALA A 2 -12.54 13.57 -11.27
C ALA A 2 -11.04 13.92 -11.26
N PHE A 3 -10.25 13.32 -10.36
CA PHE A 3 -8.80 13.44 -10.37
C PHE A 3 -8.21 12.61 -11.51
N ASP A 4 -7.52 13.25 -12.44
CA ASP A 4 -6.85 12.57 -13.56
C ASP A 4 -5.40 13.04 -13.68
N PRO A 5 -4.42 12.20 -13.28
CA PRO A 5 -3.01 12.56 -13.32
C PRO A 5 -2.43 12.62 -14.75
N VAL A 6 -3.18 12.19 -15.77
CA VAL A 6 -2.76 12.24 -17.19
C VAL A 6 -3.14 13.57 -17.83
N ASN A 7 -4.05 14.34 -17.23
CA ASN A 7 -4.40 15.69 -17.66
C ASN A 7 -3.13 16.56 -17.78
N PRO A 8 -2.83 17.20 -18.93
CA PRO A 8 -1.54 17.86 -19.16
C PRO A 8 -1.16 18.91 -18.09
N SER A 9 -2.10 19.76 -17.70
CA SER A 9 -1.86 20.85 -16.74
C SER A 9 -1.61 20.33 -15.32
N LEU A 10 -2.25 19.21 -14.94
CA LEU A 10 -2.03 18.58 -13.64
C LEU A 10 -0.77 17.70 -13.66
N ARG A 11 -0.53 16.97 -14.75
CA ARG A 11 0.56 16.02 -14.92
C ARG A 11 1.91 16.67 -14.67
N GLU A 12 2.21 17.79 -15.33
CA GLU A 12 3.51 18.46 -15.18
C GLU A 12 3.74 18.86 -13.72
N ARG A 13 2.75 19.51 -13.11
CA ARG A 13 2.78 19.90 -11.69
C ARG A 13 2.98 18.71 -10.75
N LEU A 14 2.31 17.59 -11.01
CA LEU A 14 2.48 16.37 -10.22
C LEU A 14 3.88 15.79 -10.38
N LEU A 15 4.40 15.67 -11.60
CA LEU A 15 5.74 15.12 -11.85
C LEU A 15 6.82 16.00 -11.19
N THR A 16 6.70 17.33 -11.28
CA THR A 16 7.58 18.27 -10.57
C THR A 16 7.49 18.10 -9.06
N ALA A 17 6.28 18.03 -8.48
CA ALA A 17 6.11 17.86 -7.03
C ALA A 17 6.62 16.50 -6.53
N ILE A 18 6.42 15.45 -7.32
CA ILE A 18 6.96 14.10 -7.08
C ILE A 18 8.49 14.11 -7.20
N GLY A 19 9.07 15.03 -7.99
CA GLY A 19 10.52 15.12 -8.20
C GLY A 19 11.03 14.06 -9.16
N THR A 20 10.25 13.71 -10.17
CA THR A 20 10.64 12.78 -11.23
C THR A 20 10.75 13.50 -12.58
N SER A 21 11.24 12.80 -13.60
CA SER A 21 11.35 13.32 -14.97
C SER A 21 9.98 13.75 -15.51
N LEU A 22 9.93 14.91 -16.17
CA LEU A 22 8.73 15.39 -16.89
C LEU A 22 8.34 14.49 -18.07
N HIS A 23 9.28 13.68 -18.56
CA HIS A 23 9.01 12.66 -19.57
C HIS A 23 8.34 11.41 -18.99
N SER A 24 8.19 11.31 -17.67
CA SER A 24 7.54 10.17 -17.05
C SER A 24 6.05 10.11 -17.38
N THR A 25 5.53 8.90 -17.46
CA THR A 25 4.12 8.61 -17.79
C THR A 25 3.42 8.02 -16.58
N PHE A 26 2.14 8.35 -16.43
CA PHE A 26 1.24 7.72 -15.48
C PHE A 26 0.51 6.58 -16.19
N GLU A 27 0.65 5.37 -15.69
CA GLU A 27 -0.08 4.20 -16.19
C GLU A 27 -1.06 3.74 -15.11
N PRO A 28 -2.38 3.77 -15.35
CA PRO A 28 -3.33 3.27 -14.36
C PRO A 28 -3.13 1.78 -14.15
N LEU A 29 -3.07 1.36 -12.89
CA LEU A 29 -3.14 -0.05 -12.55
C LEU A 29 -4.51 -0.57 -13.00
N GLN A 30 -4.56 -1.72 -13.67
CA GLN A 30 -5.83 -2.30 -14.12
C GLN A 30 -6.36 -3.29 -13.09
N GLY A 31 -7.68 -3.37 -12.95
CA GLY A 31 -8.35 -4.35 -12.09
C GLY A 31 -8.78 -3.81 -10.72
N PHE A 32 -8.87 -4.71 -9.74
CA PHE A 32 -9.46 -4.38 -8.44
C PHE A 32 -8.48 -3.57 -7.56
N HIS A 33 -8.88 -2.37 -7.18
CA HIS A 33 -8.06 -1.46 -6.38
C HIS A 33 -8.21 -1.63 -4.86
N GLY A 34 -9.30 -2.26 -4.40
CA GLY A 34 -9.61 -2.53 -3.00
C GLY A 34 -9.71 -1.30 -2.08
N GLY A 35 -10.38 -1.45 -0.94
CA GLY A 35 -10.38 -0.46 0.14
C GLY A 35 -10.89 0.93 -0.27
N ARG A 36 -10.12 1.98 0.09
CA ARG A 36 -10.47 3.40 -0.11
C ARG A 36 -9.72 4.06 -1.27
N ASN A 37 -9.20 3.22 -2.16
CA ASN A 37 -8.31 3.63 -3.23
C ASN A 37 -9.19 4.09 -4.39
N GLU A 38 -9.24 5.41 -4.63
CA GLU A 38 -9.99 5.97 -5.75
C GLU A 38 -9.17 5.96 -7.05
N GLY A 39 -7.88 5.64 -6.96
CA GLY A 39 -7.06 5.29 -8.12
C GLY A 39 -5.63 4.92 -7.73
N ILE A 40 -5.00 4.10 -8.58
CA ILE A 40 -3.61 3.70 -8.43
C ILE A 40 -2.93 3.78 -9.80
N TRP A 41 -1.78 4.43 -9.86
CA TRP A 41 -0.99 4.58 -11.08
C TRP A 41 0.46 4.20 -10.84
N PHE A 42 1.11 3.64 -11.85
CA PHE A 42 2.56 3.57 -11.92
C PHE A 42 3.11 4.82 -12.60
N VAL A 43 4.21 5.35 -12.08
CA VAL A 43 4.99 6.40 -12.74
C VAL A 43 6.27 5.80 -13.28
N LYS A 44 6.45 5.84 -14.60
CA LYS A 44 7.61 5.27 -15.31
C LYS A 44 8.28 6.32 -16.18
N GLY A 45 9.60 6.27 -16.37
CA GLY A 45 10.31 7.12 -17.35
C GLY A 45 11.49 7.96 -16.83
N GLY A 46 12.12 7.57 -15.72
CA GLY A 46 13.29 8.30 -15.20
C GLY A 46 14.12 7.55 -14.16
N GLY A 47 14.00 6.22 -14.07
CA GLY A 47 14.66 5.40 -13.05
C GLY A 47 13.71 4.38 -12.41
N GLU A 48 13.68 4.35 -11.08
CA GLU A 48 12.79 3.46 -10.31
C GLU A 48 11.32 3.73 -10.62
N THR A 49 10.51 2.66 -10.71
CA THR A 49 9.05 2.80 -10.87
C THR A 49 8.43 3.22 -9.55
N LEU A 50 7.65 4.30 -9.57
CA LEU A 50 6.87 4.72 -8.41
C LEU A 50 5.43 4.22 -8.52
N VAL A 51 4.79 4.03 -7.37
CA VAL A 51 3.35 3.81 -7.24
C VAL A 51 2.75 5.07 -6.64
N VAL A 52 1.71 5.57 -7.28
CA VAL A 52 0.93 6.72 -6.84
C VAL A 52 -0.48 6.24 -6.54
N LYS A 53 -0.93 6.48 -5.31
CA LYS A 53 -2.20 6.01 -4.78
C LYS A 53 -3.03 7.21 -4.35
N LEU A 54 -4.23 7.36 -4.91
CA LEU A 54 -5.22 8.33 -4.49
C LEU A 54 -6.16 7.68 -3.47
N VAL A 55 -6.21 8.24 -2.26
CA VAL A 55 -7.01 7.73 -1.15
C VAL A 55 -8.02 8.80 -0.74
N LYS A 56 -9.29 8.41 -0.66
CA LYS A 56 -10.34 9.29 -0.17
C LYS A 56 -10.11 9.63 1.31
N PHE A 57 -10.10 10.91 1.64
CA PHE A 57 -10.13 11.36 3.02
C PHE A 57 -11.57 11.36 3.52
N ASP A 58 -11.74 10.88 4.75
CA ASP A 58 -13.03 10.83 5.42
C ASP A 58 -12.86 11.34 6.85
N PRO A 59 -13.51 12.47 7.18
CA PRO A 59 -13.43 13.07 8.50
C PRO A 59 -13.95 12.17 9.63
N SER A 60 -14.82 11.20 9.33
CA SER A 60 -15.36 10.27 10.32
C SER A 60 -14.39 9.15 10.68
N THR A 61 -13.33 8.97 9.89
CA THR A 61 -12.34 7.93 10.13
C THR A 61 -11.50 8.27 11.35
N PRO A 62 -11.40 7.36 12.34
CA PRO A 62 -10.51 7.57 13.48
C PRO A 62 -9.11 7.90 13.02
N SER A 63 -8.48 8.89 13.64
CA SER A 63 -7.21 9.47 13.18
C SER A 63 -6.11 8.41 13.04
N GLN A 64 -6.09 7.42 13.94
CA GLN A 64 -5.17 6.28 13.92
C GLN A 64 -5.34 5.32 12.73
N LEU A 65 -6.46 5.39 12.01
CA LEU A 65 -6.74 4.58 10.82
C LEU A 65 -6.56 5.38 9.52
N VAL A 66 -6.24 6.67 9.62
CA VAL A 66 -5.89 7.49 8.45
C VAL A 66 -4.49 7.10 7.99
N GLU A 67 -4.37 6.66 6.74
CA GLU A 67 -3.10 6.13 6.18
C GLU A 67 -1.91 7.06 6.41
N GLU A 68 -2.07 8.36 6.14
CA GLU A 68 -1.01 9.35 6.36
C GLU A 68 -0.53 9.39 7.82
N GLN A 69 -1.41 9.23 8.80
CA GLN A 69 -1.02 9.21 10.21
C GLN A 69 -0.32 7.90 10.58
N MET A 70 -0.77 6.77 10.03
CA MET A 70 -0.11 5.48 10.22
C MET A 70 1.32 5.49 9.67
N PHE A 71 1.52 6.01 8.45
CA PHE A 71 2.85 6.13 7.86
C PHE A 71 3.75 7.05 8.67
N ARG A 72 3.22 8.20 9.12
CA ARG A 72 3.98 9.11 9.97
C ARG A 72 4.43 8.44 11.27
N LYS A 73 3.54 7.70 11.92
CA LYS A 73 3.85 6.96 13.15
C LYS A 73 4.94 5.91 12.90
N LEU A 74 4.81 5.10 11.85
CA LEU A 74 5.81 4.08 11.51
C LEU A 74 7.18 4.70 11.18
N PHE A 75 7.20 5.82 10.46
CA PHE A 75 8.43 6.53 10.16
C PHE A 75 9.10 7.09 11.43
N GLN A 76 8.31 7.57 12.40
CA GLN A 76 8.83 8.03 13.68
C GLN A 76 9.43 6.89 14.52
N GLU A 77 8.82 5.71 14.48
CA GLU A 77 9.26 4.55 15.25
C GLU A 77 10.49 3.85 14.64
N LEU A 78 10.53 3.74 13.30
CA LEU A 78 11.55 2.96 12.59
C LEU A 78 12.67 3.83 11.97
N GLY A 79 12.43 5.13 11.84
CA GLY A 79 13.37 6.08 11.24
C GLY A 79 13.46 6.00 9.71
N PRO A 80 14.49 6.62 9.11
CA PRO A 80 14.64 6.71 7.65
C PRO A 80 14.82 5.37 6.94
N SER A 81 15.34 4.35 7.63
CA SER A 81 15.67 3.04 7.05
C SER A 81 14.48 2.36 6.36
N ILE A 82 13.26 2.55 6.87
CA ILE A 82 12.05 1.97 6.24
C ILE A 82 11.74 2.58 4.87
N THR A 83 12.14 3.83 4.62
CA THR A 83 11.96 4.48 3.31
C THR A 83 12.97 4.00 2.27
N GLU A 84 14.09 3.45 2.73
CA GLU A 84 15.20 2.99 1.89
C GLU A 84 15.17 1.48 1.64
N ASP A 85 14.41 0.71 2.44
CA ASP A 85 14.29 -0.74 2.26
C ASP A 85 13.60 -1.08 0.92
N PRO A 86 14.31 -1.69 -0.05
CA PRO A 86 13.75 -2.00 -1.37
C PRO A 86 12.69 -3.11 -1.32
N LYS A 87 12.57 -3.85 -0.21
CA LYS A 87 11.60 -4.94 -0.05
C LYS A 87 10.25 -4.43 0.44
N VAL A 88 10.17 -3.20 0.94
CA VAL A 88 8.95 -2.63 1.53
C VAL A 88 8.47 -1.47 0.67
N ALA A 89 7.19 -1.49 0.29
CA ALA A 89 6.56 -0.34 -0.36
C ALA A 89 6.18 0.69 0.71
N PHE A 90 7.12 1.54 1.10
CA PHE A 90 6.87 2.62 2.05
C PHE A 90 6.77 3.98 1.36
N PRO A 91 5.89 4.89 1.82
CA PRO A 91 5.76 6.21 1.21
C PRO A 91 7.03 7.05 1.30
N VAL A 92 7.39 7.65 0.17
CA VAL A 92 8.45 8.67 0.07
C VAL A 92 7.86 10.07 0.08
N LYS A 93 6.61 10.25 -0.36
CA LYS A 93 5.88 11.51 -0.32
C LYS A 93 4.39 11.28 -0.08
N VAL A 94 3.77 12.17 0.67
CA VAL A 94 2.31 12.20 0.87
C VAL A 94 1.82 13.63 0.69
N PHE A 95 0.91 13.84 -0.26
CA PHE A 95 0.30 15.14 -0.52
C PHE A 95 -1.15 15.14 -0.07
N ARG A 96 -1.55 16.17 0.69
CA ARG A 96 -2.95 16.42 1.01
C ARG A 96 -3.59 17.20 -0.13
N LEU A 97 -4.59 16.62 -0.77
CA LEU A 97 -5.35 17.28 -1.83
C LEU A 97 -6.56 17.97 -1.21
N LEU A 98 -6.60 19.28 -1.42
CA LEU A 98 -7.67 20.14 -0.94
C LEU A 98 -8.70 20.34 -2.06
N GLY A 99 -9.97 20.16 -1.71
CA GLY A 99 -11.12 20.50 -2.53
C GLY A 99 -11.57 21.95 -2.35
N PRO A 100 -12.84 22.26 -2.68
CA PRO A 100 -13.44 23.57 -2.43
C PRO A 100 -13.29 23.98 -0.96
N ASN A 101 -13.15 25.29 -0.72
CA ASN A 101 -13.00 25.86 0.63
C ASN A 101 -11.77 25.35 1.41
N ASN A 102 -10.73 24.86 0.71
CA ASN A 102 -9.51 24.31 1.32
C ASN A 102 -9.75 23.11 2.26
N VAL A 103 -10.87 22.40 2.08
CA VAL A 103 -11.16 21.19 2.84
C VAL A 103 -10.39 20.02 2.25
N ARG A 104 -9.74 19.21 3.08
CA ARG A 104 -9.04 17.99 2.65
C ARG A 104 -10.07 17.00 2.10
N GLU A 105 -9.89 16.54 0.87
CA GLU A 105 -10.76 15.55 0.25
C GLU A 105 -10.03 14.23 -0.05
N HIS A 106 -8.74 14.29 -0.36
CA HIS A 106 -7.96 13.12 -0.71
C HIS A 106 -6.52 13.26 -0.22
N ASP A 107 -5.84 12.12 -0.13
CA ASP A 107 -4.39 12.06 -0.05
C ASP A 107 -3.83 11.38 -1.30
N LEU A 108 -2.72 11.92 -1.79
CA LEU A 108 -1.92 11.32 -2.83
C LEU A 108 -0.65 10.77 -2.21
N ILE A 109 -0.55 9.44 -2.14
CA ILE A 109 0.57 8.73 -1.52
C ILE A 109 1.48 8.21 -2.63
N VAL A 110 2.76 8.54 -2.52
CA VAL A 110 3.79 8.15 -3.49
C VAL A 110 4.79 7.25 -2.79
N MET A 111 5.03 6.07 -3.35
CA MET A 111 5.94 5.07 -2.79
C MET A 111 6.75 4.42 -3.91
N LYS A 112 7.92 3.85 -3.57
CA LYS A 112 8.66 3.01 -4.51
C LYS A 112 7.89 1.72 -4.76
N LYS A 113 7.94 1.20 -5.99
CA LYS A 113 7.37 -0.12 -6.30
C LYS A 113 8.27 -1.21 -5.71
N ALA A 114 7.81 -1.86 -4.65
CA ALA A 114 8.47 -3.05 -4.11
C ALA A 114 8.34 -4.25 -5.08
N PRO A 115 9.35 -5.14 -5.15
CA PRO A 115 9.26 -6.39 -5.88
C PRO A 115 8.32 -7.36 -5.16
N GLY A 116 7.57 -8.16 -5.93
CA GLY A 116 6.67 -9.14 -5.36
C GLY A 116 5.62 -9.64 -6.34
N LYS A 117 4.83 -10.62 -5.91
CA LYS A 117 3.63 -11.11 -6.59
C LYS A 117 2.41 -10.73 -5.78
N SER A 118 1.28 -10.53 -6.44
CA SER A 118 0.00 -10.36 -5.74
C SER A 118 -0.27 -11.58 -4.85
N LEU A 119 -0.75 -11.36 -3.63
CA LEU A 119 -1.19 -12.45 -2.76
C LEU A 119 -2.27 -13.31 -3.43
N SER A 120 -3.19 -12.69 -4.20
CA SER A 120 -4.20 -13.42 -4.96
C SER A 120 -3.60 -14.36 -6.00
N TYR A 121 -2.50 -13.96 -6.64
CA TYR A 121 -1.77 -14.81 -7.57
C TYR A 121 -1.16 -16.02 -6.84
N VAL A 122 -0.54 -15.79 -5.68
CA VAL A 122 0.06 -16.87 -4.88
C VAL A 122 -1.01 -17.85 -4.42
N ILE A 123 -2.11 -17.36 -3.84
CA ILE A 123 -3.25 -18.18 -3.40
C ILE A 123 -3.82 -18.97 -4.58
N GLY A 124 -4.06 -18.33 -5.72
CA GLY A 124 -4.57 -19.00 -6.91
C GLY A 124 -3.64 -20.10 -7.41
N ALA A 125 -2.33 -19.82 -7.45
CA ALA A 125 -1.33 -20.78 -7.90
C ALA A 125 -1.15 -21.98 -6.95
N GLU A 126 -1.31 -21.78 -5.63
CA GLU A 126 -1.31 -22.89 -4.67
C GLU A 126 -2.61 -23.72 -4.78
N CYS A 127 -3.77 -23.06 -4.86
CA CYS A 127 -5.06 -23.76 -5.00
C CYS A 127 -5.10 -24.63 -6.27
N LEU A 128 -4.61 -24.11 -7.39
CA LEU A 128 -4.50 -24.87 -8.64
C LEU A 128 -3.58 -26.10 -8.50
N ARG A 129 -2.46 -25.96 -7.77
CA ARG A 129 -1.55 -27.08 -7.50
C ARG A 129 -2.21 -28.17 -6.66
N ASP A 130 -2.95 -27.79 -5.62
CA ASP A 130 -3.70 -28.75 -4.80
C ASP A 130 -4.78 -29.49 -5.59
N LEU A 131 -5.50 -28.78 -6.47
CA LEU A 131 -6.52 -29.38 -7.33
C LEU A 131 -5.91 -30.35 -8.35
N ALA A 132 -4.79 -29.99 -8.97
CA ALA A 132 -4.07 -30.87 -9.89
C ALA A 132 -3.49 -32.11 -9.17
N GLY A 133 -2.94 -31.92 -7.96
CA GLY A 133 -2.43 -33.02 -7.13
C GLY A 133 -3.53 -33.97 -6.64
N ARG A 134 -4.75 -33.47 -6.40
CA ARG A 134 -5.92 -34.30 -6.08
C ARG A 134 -6.46 -35.05 -7.29
N ALA A 135 -6.46 -34.44 -8.48
CA ALA A 135 -6.87 -35.11 -9.72
C ALA A 135 -5.90 -36.21 -10.16
N ALA A 136 -4.62 -36.11 -9.78
CA ALA A 136 -3.57 -37.07 -10.13
C ALA A 136 -3.47 -38.31 -9.22
N LYS A 137 -4.25 -38.39 -8.13
CA LYS A 137 -4.35 -39.62 -7.33
C LYS A 137 -5.57 -40.42 -7.79
N PRO A 138 -5.41 -41.53 -8.54
CA PRO A 138 -6.50 -42.47 -8.68
C PRO A 138 -6.87 -42.93 -7.27
N ILE A 139 -8.16 -42.84 -6.94
CA ILE A 139 -8.71 -43.45 -5.74
C ILE A 139 -8.55 -44.97 -5.94
N SER A 140 -7.44 -45.54 -5.50
CA SER A 140 -7.35 -46.98 -5.31
C SER A 140 -8.13 -47.28 -4.03
N CYS A 141 -9.40 -47.63 -4.17
CA CYS A 141 -10.13 -48.32 -3.12
C CYS A 141 -9.45 -49.66 -2.85
N THR A 142 -8.56 -49.70 -1.86
CA THR A 142 -8.21 -50.94 -1.17
C THR A 142 -8.82 -50.88 0.22
N SER A 143 -9.90 -51.64 0.36
CA SER A 143 -10.57 -51.91 1.63
C SER A 143 -9.64 -52.70 2.55
N SER A 144 -9.22 -52.09 3.66
CA SER A 144 -8.95 -52.80 4.93
C SER A 144 -8.48 -51.80 5.97
N GLY A 145 -9.27 -51.64 7.03
CA GLY A 145 -9.16 -50.51 7.94
C GLY A 145 -8.17 -50.62 9.09
N LYS A 146 -8.17 -49.57 9.90
CA LYS A 146 -8.25 -49.58 11.38
C LYS A 146 -8.14 -48.13 11.86
N LEU A 147 -9.11 -47.73 12.67
CA LEU A 147 -9.11 -46.49 13.45
C LEU A 147 -7.95 -46.54 14.45
N ALA A 148 -7.13 -45.49 14.49
CA ALA A 148 -6.25 -45.21 15.62
C ALA A 148 -6.15 -43.70 15.83
N SER A 149 -6.67 -43.30 16.98
CA SER A 149 -6.58 -42.02 17.70
C SER A 149 -5.15 -41.59 18.06
N ALA A 150 -4.88 -40.29 18.20
CA ALA A 150 -4.35 -39.64 19.43
C ALA A 150 -3.75 -38.21 19.25
N TRP A 151 -4.21 -37.25 20.10
CA TRP A 151 -3.47 -36.28 20.97
C TRP A 151 -2.39 -35.32 20.34
N ARG A 152 -2.09 -34.07 20.77
CA ARG A 152 -2.31 -33.23 21.97
C ARG A 152 -1.95 -31.74 21.64
N ILE A 153 -2.46 -30.81 22.45
CA ILE A 153 -2.29 -29.33 22.46
C ILE A 153 -0.96 -28.89 23.14
N PHE A 154 -0.40 -27.73 22.79
CA PHE A 154 0.49 -26.94 23.68
C PHE A 154 0.30 -25.41 23.49
N THR A 155 0.31 -24.67 24.61
CA THR A 155 0.07 -23.23 24.78
C THR A 155 1.33 -22.50 25.30
N GLY A 156 1.46 -21.19 25.06
CA GLY A 156 2.03 -20.23 26.05
C GLY A 156 2.94 -19.09 25.56
N GLY A 157 2.71 -17.86 26.06
CA GLY A 157 3.78 -16.88 26.39
C GLY A 157 3.61 -15.39 25.99
N MET A 158 3.25 -14.51 26.95
CA MET A 158 3.41 -13.02 26.98
C MET A 158 4.92 -12.61 27.15
N VAL A 159 5.42 -11.37 27.00
CA VAL A 159 5.25 -10.12 27.83
C VAL A 159 5.78 -8.84 27.10
N ALA A 160 5.42 -7.68 27.66
CA ALA A 160 5.51 -6.27 27.23
C ALA A 160 6.86 -5.52 27.40
N GLY A 161 6.91 -4.26 26.92
CA GLY A 161 7.88 -3.23 27.31
C GLY A 161 7.64 -1.85 26.65
N SER A 162 7.67 -0.78 27.44
CA SER A 162 7.30 0.62 27.11
C SER A 162 8.51 1.56 27.26
N ALA A 163 8.63 2.66 26.50
CA ALA A 163 9.46 3.83 26.84
C ALA A 163 9.16 5.08 25.97
N MET A 164 9.59 6.25 26.44
CA MET A 164 9.00 7.60 26.30
C MET A 164 9.98 8.62 25.66
N MET A 165 9.46 9.81 25.24
CA MET A 165 10.12 11.11 24.89
C MET A 165 10.51 11.37 23.41
N PRO A 166 10.85 12.62 22.98
CA PRO A 166 10.12 13.90 23.05
C PRO A 166 9.97 14.61 21.67
N GLU A 167 9.25 15.74 21.65
CA GLU A 167 8.89 16.55 20.47
C GLU A 167 10.05 17.33 19.80
N SER A 168 10.02 17.42 18.46
CA SER A 168 10.35 18.66 17.73
C SER A 168 9.67 18.67 16.35
N LYS A 169 9.06 19.82 15.99
CA LYS A 169 8.18 20.01 14.83
C LYS A 169 8.86 20.91 13.80
N THR A 170 8.79 20.54 12.52
CA THR A 170 8.87 21.48 11.40
C THR A 170 7.92 21.01 10.30
N TYR A 171 6.95 21.87 9.92
CA TYR A 171 5.99 21.63 8.83
C TYR A 171 6.12 22.75 7.80
N CYS A 172 6.28 22.39 6.52
CA CYS A 172 6.25 23.33 5.39
C CYS A 172 5.02 23.01 4.52
N GLY A 173 4.10 23.96 4.38
CA GLY A 173 2.88 23.82 3.58
C GLY A 173 2.96 24.62 2.28
N MET A 174 2.71 23.98 1.15
CA MET A 174 2.59 24.67 -0.14
C MET A 174 1.14 25.12 -0.39
N ARG A 175 0.94 26.42 -0.60
CA ARG A 175 -0.35 27.01 -1.01
C ARG A 175 -0.52 26.88 -2.52
N LYS A 176 -1.74 26.62 -2.97
CA LYS A 176 -2.16 26.91 -4.35
C LYS A 176 -2.46 28.40 -4.46
N GLN A 177 -1.88 29.06 -5.45
CA GLN A 177 -2.36 30.35 -5.92
C GLN A 177 -3.61 30.11 -6.78
N SER A 178 -4.69 30.78 -6.42
CA SER A 178 -5.90 30.90 -7.23
C SER A 178 -5.76 32.11 -8.14
N MET A 179 -5.95 31.89 -9.44
CA MET A 179 -6.34 32.93 -10.40
C MET A 179 -7.80 33.32 -10.17
#